data_AF-A0A2V8Z9A9-F1
#
_entry.id   AF-A0A2V8Z9A9-F1
#
_cell.length_a   1.000
_cell.length_b   1.000
_cell.length_c   1.000
_cell.angle_alpha   90.00
_cell.angle_beta   90.00
_cell.angle_gamma   90.00
#
_symmetry.space_group_name_H-M   'P 1'
#
loop_
_entity.id
_entity.type
_entity.pdbx_description
1 polymer ?
#
loop_
_entity_poly.entity_id
_entity_poly.type
_entity_poly.pdbx_seq_one_letter_code
_entity_poly.pdbx_strand_id
1 'polypeptide(L)' 'MGAVYRLVGQGFSDRDIATKLDLTELSVQACIAWILHFLGFTNRNELIRYAATPTAM' A
#
# COMPACT_ATOMS: atom_id res chain seq x y z
N MET A 1 2.91 7.31 -5.58
CA MET A 1 2.87 6.26 -4.55
C MET A 1 1.92 6.55 -3.38
N GLY A 2 1.62 7.81 -3.05
CA GLY A 2 0.71 8.14 -1.92
C GLY A 2 -0.70 7.53 -2.02
N ALA A 3 -1.25 7.39 -3.21
CA ALA A 3 -2.56 6.76 -3.41
C ALA A 3 -2.56 5.25 -3.06
N VAL A 4 -1.53 4.50 -3.47
CA VAL A 4 -1.36 3.07 -3.14
C VAL A 4 -1.21 2.92 -1.62
N TYR A 5 -0.32 3.70 -1.00
CA TYR A 5 -0.11 3.70 0.45
C TYR A 5 -1.42 3.93 1.23
N ARG A 6 -2.19 4.96 0.83
CA ARG A 6 -3.46 5.32 1.47
C ARG A 6 -4.53 4.23 1.30
N LEU A 7 -4.58 3.56 0.16
CA LEU A 7 -5.54 2.47 -0.08
C LEU A 7 -5.14 1.18 0.66
N VAL A 8 -3.84 0.90 0.79
CA VAL A 8 -3.36 -0.20 1.64
C VAL A 8 -3.75 0.06 3.10
N GLY A 9 -3.59 1.28 3.62
CA GLY A 9 -4.03 1.64 4.98
C GLY A 9 -5.54 1.51 5.22
N GLN A 10 -6.35 1.55 4.16
CA GLN A 10 -7.80 1.28 4.22
C GLN A 10 -8.14 -0.21 4.12
N GLY A 11 -7.14 -1.09 3.96
CA GLY A 11 -7.33 -2.54 3.87
C GLY A 11 -7.70 -3.06 2.47
N PHE A 12 -7.56 -2.25 1.41
CA PHE A 12 -7.84 -2.72 0.05
C PHE A 12 -6.83 -3.78 -0.41
N SER A 13 -7.31 -4.75 -1.20
CA SER A 13 -6.46 -5.75 -1.86
C SER A 13 -5.71 -5.14 -3.05
N ASP A 14 -4.66 -5.82 -3.54
CA ASP A 14 -3.89 -5.34 -4.70
C ASP A 14 -4.75 -5.21 -5.95
N ARG A 15 -5.67 -6.16 -6.14
CA ARG A 15 -6.66 -6.12 -7.21
C ARG A 15 -7.63 -4.94 -7.09
N ASP A 16 -8.10 -4.64 -5.88
CA ASP A 16 -9.01 -3.49 -5.68
C ASP A 16 -8.28 -2.17 -5.93
N ILE A 17 -7.02 -2.07 -5.49
CA ILE A 17 -6.17 -0.90 -5.72
C ILE A 17 -5.88 -0.75 -7.21
N ALA A 18 -5.53 -1.84 -7.88
CA ALA A 18 -5.29 -1.87 -9.32
C ALA A 18 -6.51 -1.38 -10.09
N THR A 19 -7.69 -1.91 -9.76
CA THR A 19 -8.96 -1.49 -10.36
C THR A 19 -9.28 -0.02 -10.08
N LYS A 20 -9.08 0.46 -8.84
CA LYS A 20 -9.36 1.86 -8.45
C LYS A 20 -8.43 2.87 -9.09
N LEU A 21 -7.18 2.48 -9.34
CA LEU A 21 -6.15 3.36 -9.88
C LEU A 21 -5.94 3.18 -11.39
N ASP A 22 -6.71 2.31 -12.03
CA ASP A 22 -6.54 1.91 -13.44
C ASP A 22 -5.10 1.45 -13.73
N LEU A 23 -4.58 0.58 -12.85
CA LEU A 23 -3.24 0.01 -12.91
C LEU A 23 -3.31 -1.51 -13.05
N THR A 24 -2.20 -2.13 -13.44
CA THR A 24 -2.06 -3.58 -13.31
C THR A 24 -1.80 -3.99 -11.87
N GLU A 25 -2.26 -5.18 -11.47
CA GLU A 25 -1.96 -5.74 -10.15
C GLU A 25 -0.44 -5.85 -9.92
N LEU A 26 0.33 -6.19 -10.95
CA LEU A 26 1.79 -6.25 -10.89
C LEU A 26 2.40 -4.89 -10.57
N SER A 27 1.89 -3.80 -11.16
CA SER A 27 2.34 -2.44 -10.85
C SER A 27 2.05 -2.06 -9.39
N VAL A 28 0.91 -2.49 -8.85
CA VAL A 28 0.55 -2.27 -7.45
C VAL A 28 1.48 -3.07 -6.53
N GLN A 29 1.72 -4.34 -6.83
CA GLN A 29 2.64 -5.21 -6.08
C GLN A 29 4.06 -4.64 -6.06
N ALA A 30 4.57 -4.18 -7.21
CA ALA A 30 5.88 -3.54 -7.29
C ALA A 30 5.94 -2.24 -6.46
N CYS A 31 4.88 -1.44 -6.47
CA CYS A 31 4.79 -0.23 -5.66
C CYS A 31 4.79 -0.57 -4.16
N ILE A 32 4.04 -1.60 -3.74
CA ILE A 32 3.98 -2.03 -2.34
C ILE A 32 5.32 -2.60 -1.89
N ALA A 33 5.97 -3.43 -2.71
CA ALA A 33 7.31 -3.93 -2.42
C ALA A 33 8.32 -2.80 -2.21
N TRP A 34 8.25 -1.74 -3.02
CA TRP A 34 9.06 -0.53 -2.84
C TRP A 34 8.76 0.19 -1.52
N ILE A 35 7.47 0.35 -1.17
CA ILE A 35 7.07 0.99 0.09
C ILE A 35 7.54 0.16 1.29
N LEU A 36 7.38 -1.16 1.25
CA LEU A 36 7.85 -2.07 2.30
C LEU A 36 9.37 -1.95 2.48
N HIS A 37 10.12 -2.01 1.39
CA HIS A 37 11.58 -1.87 1.42
C HIS A 37 12.00 -0.52 2.00
N PHE A 38 11.37 0.58 1.56
CA PHE A 38 11.68 1.92 2.03
C PHE A 38 11.38 2.13 3.52
N LEU A 39 10.29 1.54 4.02
CA LEU A 39 9.89 1.63 5.43
C LEU A 39 10.52 0.57 6.33
N GLY A 40 11.30 -0.36 5.76
CA GLY A 40 11.90 -1.47 6.50
C GLY A 40 10.87 -2.51 6.97
N PHE A 41 9.70 -2.59 6.34
CA PHE A 41 8.67 -3.57 6.65
C PHE A 41 8.88 -4.85 5.87
N THR A 42 8.54 -5.97 6.51
CA THR A 42 8.69 -7.31 5.93
C THR A 42 7.41 -7.81 5.28
N ASN A 43 6.26 -7.27 5.68
CA ASN A 43 4.97 -7.74 5.22
C ASN A 43 3.92 -6.63 5.11
N ARG A 44 2.89 -6.91 4.30
CA ARG A 44 1.77 -6.00 4.08
C ARG A 44 1.04 -5.61 5.36
N ASN A 45 0.94 -6.50 6.36
CA ASN A 45 0.20 -6.20 7.58
C ASN A 45 0.88 -5.11 8.41
N GLU A 46 2.21 -5.07 8.45
CA GLU A 46 2.96 -3.95 9.03
C GLU A 46 2.61 -2.64 8.32
N LEU A 47 2.60 -2.66 6.98
CA LEU A 47 2.24 -1.50 6.19
C LEU A 47 0.79 -1.05 6.41
N ILE A 48 -0.18 -1.98 6.48
CA ILE A 48 -1.58 -1.68 6.76
C ILE A 48 -1.69 -1.00 8.13
N ARG A 49 -1.07 -1.57 9.16
CA ARG A 49 -1.11 -1.01 10.52
C ARG A 49 -0.51 0.39 10.57
N TYR A 50 0.64 0.59 9.91
CA TYR A 50 1.32 1.88 9.84
C TYR A 50 0.54 2.93 9.03
N ALA A 51 -0.10 2.54 7.94
CA ALA A 51 -0.90 3.43 7.11
C ALA A 51 -2.33 3.67 7.66
N ALA A 52 -2.83 2.78 8.52
CA ALA A 52 -4.12 2.91 9.19
C ALA A 52 -4.06 3.82 10.42
N THR A 53 -2.89 3.98 11.04
CA THR A 53 -2.71 4.99 12.09
C THR A 53 -2.89 6.38 11.49
N PRO A 54 -3.79 7.22 12.05
CA PRO A 54 -3.85 8.63 11.67
C PRO A 54 -2.48 9.20 12.00
N THR A 55 -1.69 9.45 10.96
CA THR A 55 -0.40 10.10 11.10
C THR A 55 -0.72 11.47 11.67
N ALA A 56 -0.43 11.68 12.95
CA ALA A 56 -0.30 13.03 13.50
C ALA A 56 0.88 13.67 12.75
N MET A 57 0.56 14.30 11.62
CA MET A 57 1.39 15.31 11.00
C MET A 57 1.00 16.66 11.60
#